data_AF-R7SPP7-F1
#
_entry.id   AF-R7SPP7-F1
#
_cell.length_a   1.000
_cell.length_b   1.000
_cell.length_c   1.000
_cell.angle_alpha   90.00
_cell.angle_beta   90.00
_cell.angle_gamma   90.00
#
_symmetry.space_group_name_H-M   'P 1'
#
loop_
_entity.id
_entity.type
_entity.pdbx_description
1 polymer ?
#
loop_
_entity_poly.entity_id
_entity_poly.type
_entity_poly.pdbx_seq_one_letter_code
_entity_poly.pdbx_strand_id
1 'polypeptide(L)'
;MTSSTTVASTSALGPDGRASLENSERPKLTLRKFVWGDKLVRKTLPQATIPPWLDPLHVDVDDPKKLPLCWYGVEFLSDLFFKFAERVGLAAYLKFTLGHMKAGNLDIFETWIRFTDWFENKSGLKLDLIKVWGHDVPIMTVFSNHEIPRITDQMWRDACDLLDDMEFPDEFQLEWYLDRRLASDLSSSHATPVIFLTSETSSFLRTARYKNS
;
A
#
# COMPACT_ATOMS: atom_id res chain seq x y z
N MET A 1 -44.32 63.07 12.78
CA MET A 1 -43.98 62.26 11.60
C MET A 1 -44.43 60.83 11.87
N THR A 2 -45.40 60.35 11.06
CA THR A 2 -45.84 58.95 10.81
C THR A 2 -45.99 58.01 12.02
N SER A 3 -47.21 57.65 12.47
CA SER A 3 -48.10 56.59 11.92
C SER A 3 -47.43 55.20 11.92
N SER A 4 -47.99 54.07 12.33
CA SER A 4 -49.32 53.66 12.83
C SER A 4 -49.24 52.15 13.15
N THR A 5 -50.06 51.69 14.10
CA THR A 5 -50.85 50.42 14.10
C THR A 5 -50.14 49.05 13.94
N THR A 6 -50.01 48.21 14.98
CA THR A 6 -50.94 47.18 15.54
C THR A 6 -50.95 45.80 14.83
N VAL A 7 -50.96 44.78 15.70
CA VAL A 7 -51.54 43.41 15.65
C VAL A 7 -50.65 42.24 15.20
N ALA A 8 -50.56 41.29 16.12
CA ALA A 8 -50.02 39.94 16.04
C ALA A 8 -50.73 39.03 15.02
N SER A 9 -50.05 37.97 14.59
CA SER A 9 -50.65 36.63 14.42
C SER A 9 -49.58 35.55 14.22
N THR A 10 -49.52 34.66 15.21
CA THR A 10 -49.72 33.20 15.11
C THR A 10 -49.00 32.40 14.02
N SER A 11 -48.12 31.52 14.51
CA SER A 11 -47.88 30.11 14.14
C SER A 11 -47.87 29.67 12.67
N ALA A 12 -46.72 29.14 12.22
CA ALA A 12 -46.69 27.94 11.38
C ALA A 12 -45.36 27.19 11.58
N LEU A 13 -45.41 26.11 12.37
CA LEU A 13 -44.52 24.97 12.22
C LEU A 13 -44.88 24.30 10.89
N GLY A 14 -44.03 24.48 9.88
CA GLY A 14 -44.05 23.70 8.65
C GLY A 14 -42.95 22.64 8.69
N PRO A 15 -43.28 21.33 8.58
CA PRO A 15 -42.30 20.28 8.38
C PRO A 15 -41.78 20.32 6.93
N ASP A 16 -40.73 19.57 6.65
CA ASP A 16 -40.17 19.34 5.31
C ASP A 16 -39.16 20.37 4.79
N GLY A 17 -38.09 20.58 5.57
CA GLY A 17 -36.79 20.92 5.02
C GLY A 17 -35.94 19.66 4.92
N ARG A 18 -36.11 18.85 3.86
CA ARG A 18 -35.06 17.90 3.45
C ARG A 18 -33.79 18.73 3.26
N ALA A 19 -32.87 18.66 4.20
CA ALA A 19 -31.50 19.02 3.96
C ALA A 19 -31.01 18.04 2.88
N SER A 20 -31.16 18.46 1.63
CA SER A 20 -30.42 17.88 0.53
C SER A 20 -28.96 18.04 0.93
N LEU A 21 -28.36 16.95 1.39
CA LEU A 21 -26.92 16.81 1.44
C LEU A 21 -26.47 16.95 -0.01
N GLU A 22 -26.29 18.19 -0.45
CA GLU A 22 -25.48 18.49 -1.61
C GLU A 22 -24.11 17.93 -1.29
N ASN A 23 -23.92 16.70 -1.77
CA ASN A 23 -22.64 16.06 -1.91
C ASN A 23 -21.87 16.94 -2.91
N SER A 24 -21.31 18.04 -2.40
CA SER A 24 -20.41 18.90 -3.14
C SER A 24 -19.16 18.08 -3.38
N GLU A 25 -19.20 17.27 -4.44
CA GLU A 25 -18.02 16.61 -4.96
C GLU A 25 -16.97 17.69 -5.18
N ARG A 26 -15.94 17.67 -4.33
CA ARG A 26 -14.82 18.59 -4.47
C ARG A 26 -14.27 18.41 -5.89
N PRO A 27 -13.94 19.51 -6.60
CA PRO A 27 -13.40 19.40 -7.95
C PRO A 27 -12.17 18.50 -7.96
N LYS A 28 -12.22 17.41 -8.73
CA LYS A 28 -11.08 16.52 -8.91
C LYS A 28 -9.94 17.25 -9.61
N LEU A 29 -8.71 16.90 -9.27
CA LEU A 29 -7.52 17.44 -9.90
C LEU A 29 -7.40 16.91 -11.33
N THR A 30 -7.03 17.76 -12.27
CA THR A 30 -6.69 17.31 -13.63
C THR A 30 -5.45 16.41 -13.57
N LEU A 31 -5.49 15.29 -14.30
CA LEU A 31 -4.34 14.39 -14.42
C LEU A 31 -3.10 15.17 -14.87
N ARG A 32 -2.08 15.19 -14.02
CA ARG A 32 -0.80 15.83 -14.34
C ARG A 32 -0.04 14.99 -15.35
N LYS A 33 0.63 15.64 -16.30
CA LYS A 33 1.60 14.94 -17.14
C LYS A 33 2.82 14.61 -16.29
N PHE A 34 2.98 13.33 -15.98
CA PHE A 34 4.16 12.84 -15.27
C PHE A 34 5.32 12.69 -16.24
N VAL A 35 6.35 13.50 -16.06
CA VAL A 35 7.63 13.31 -16.75
C VAL A 35 8.51 12.44 -15.86
N TRP A 36 8.84 11.27 -16.37
CA TRP A 36 9.63 10.26 -15.69
C TRP A 36 11.06 10.74 -15.43
N GLY A 37 11.55 10.56 -14.21
CA GLY A 37 12.86 11.08 -13.78
C GLY A 37 12.84 12.51 -13.25
N ASP A 38 11.71 13.20 -13.31
CA ASP A 38 11.59 14.54 -12.74
C ASP A 38 11.62 14.50 -11.21
N LYS A 39 12.22 15.53 -10.61
CA LYS A 39 12.54 15.60 -9.16
C LYS A 39 11.29 15.55 -8.28
N LEU A 40 10.11 15.84 -8.82
CA LEU A 40 8.90 16.06 -8.04
C LEU A 40 8.45 14.80 -7.30
N VAL A 41 8.25 13.66 -7.98
CA VAL A 41 7.74 12.44 -7.33
C VAL A 41 8.79 11.86 -6.37
N ARG A 42 10.05 11.83 -6.81
CA ARG A 42 11.18 11.27 -6.05
C ARG A 42 11.52 12.02 -4.78
N LYS A 43 11.21 13.32 -4.69
CA LYS A 43 11.44 14.13 -3.48
C LYS A 43 10.25 14.16 -2.54
N THR A 44 9.10 13.66 -2.97
CA THR A 44 7.86 13.74 -2.18
C THR A 44 7.59 12.47 -1.38
N LEU A 45 8.18 11.33 -1.78
CA LEU A 45 8.05 10.04 -1.08
C LEU A 45 9.43 9.61 -0.52
N PRO A 46 9.49 8.97 0.66
CA PRO A 46 8.35 8.48 1.45
C PRO A 46 7.65 9.54 2.32
N GLN A 47 6.36 9.32 2.61
CA GLN A 47 5.58 10.08 3.60
C GLN A 47 4.29 9.35 3.99
N ALA A 48 3.75 9.64 5.18
CA ALA A 48 2.56 8.98 5.73
C ALA A 48 1.27 9.19 4.90
N THR A 49 1.08 10.36 4.29
CA THR A 49 -0.12 10.68 3.51
C THR A 49 0.19 10.69 2.02
N ILE A 50 -0.64 10.04 1.20
CA ILE A 50 -0.47 10.09 -0.25
C ILE A 50 -0.67 11.51 -0.77
N PRO A 51 0.21 12.05 -1.63
CA PRO A 51 -0.06 13.32 -2.29
C PRO A 51 -1.38 13.24 -3.08
N PRO A 52 -2.27 14.25 -3.01
CA PRO A 52 -3.57 14.19 -3.71
C PRO A 52 -3.48 13.96 -5.22
N TRP A 53 -2.36 14.33 -5.84
CA TRP A 53 -2.12 14.11 -7.28
C TRP A 53 -1.66 12.68 -7.62
N LEU A 54 -1.44 11.81 -6.62
CA LEU A 54 -1.19 10.36 -6.75
C LEU A 54 -2.37 9.51 -6.28
N ASP A 55 -3.40 10.14 -5.72
CA ASP A 55 -4.58 9.47 -5.20
C ASP A 55 -5.70 9.43 -6.26
N PRO A 56 -6.13 8.23 -6.71
CA PRO A 56 -7.19 8.12 -7.72
C PRO A 56 -8.55 8.65 -7.27
N LEU A 57 -8.80 8.83 -5.97
CA LEU A 57 -10.03 9.46 -5.47
C LEU A 57 -10.02 10.98 -5.69
N HIS A 58 -8.84 11.58 -5.78
CA HIS A 58 -8.64 13.03 -5.90
C HIS A 58 -8.23 13.49 -7.30
N VAL A 59 -7.94 12.57 -8.22
CA VAL A 59 -7.59 12.86 -9.61
C VAL A 59 -8.72 12.44 -10.55
N ASP A 60 -9.00 13.25 -11.56
CA ASP A 60 -9.90 12.90 -12.65
C ASP A 60 -9.20 11.91 -13.59
N VAL A 61 -9.26 10.64 -13.21
CA VAL A 61 -8.68 9.51 -13.92
C VAL A 61 -9.68 8.38 -14.01
N ASP A 62 -9.84 7.83 -15.20
CA ASP A 62 -10.70 6.68 -15.53
C ASP A 62 -10.07 5.33 -15.13
N ASP A 63 -8.75 5.21 -15.21
CA ASP A 63 -7.98 4.04 -14.77
C ASP A 63 -6.85 4.47 -13.81
N PRO A 64 -6.86 4.05 -12.54
CA PRO A 64 -5.79 4.36 -11.57
C PRO A 64 -4.38 4.04 -12.07
N LYS A 65 -4.23 3.07 -12.99
CA LYS A 65 -2.93 2.68 -13.57
C LYS A 65 -2.26 3.77 -14.41
N LYS A 66 -3.00 4.83 -14.77
CA LYS A 66 -2.43 6.02 -15.42
C LYS A 66 -1.61 6.88 -14.45
N LEU A 67 -1.75 6.67 -13.14
CA LEU A 67 -0.93 7.30 -12.11
C LEU A 67 0.36 6.49 -11.87
N PRO A 68 1.47 7.15 -11.50
CA PRO A 68 2.65 6.47 -10.99
C PRO A 68 2.30 5.47 -9.89
N LEU A 69 2.82 4.24 -10.01
CA LEU A 69 2.60 3.20 -9.03
C LEU A 69 3.34 3.53 -7.73
N CYS A 70 2.59 3.61 -6.65
CA CYS A 70 3.10 3.83 -5.30
C CYS A 70 2.56 2.75 -4.37
N TRP A 71 3.36 2.37 -3.38
CA TRP A 71 3.05 1.33 -2.43
C TRP A 71 2.93 1.89 -1.03
N TYR A 72 1.89 1.48 -0.30
CA TYR A 72 1.75 1.78 1.11
C TYR A 72 2.29 0.60 1.92
N GLY A 73 3.17 0.86 2.87
CA GLY A 73 3.85 -0.20 3.62
C GLY A 73 4.86 0.32 4.62
N VAL A 74 5.70 -0.59 5.11
CA VAL A 74 6.78 -0.30 6.06
C VAL A 74 8.05 -1.03 5.66
N GLU A 75 9.23 -0.54 6.06
CA GLU A 75 10.48 -1.26 5.84
C GLU A 75 10.42 -2.67 6.44
N PHE A 76 10.88 -3.67 5.69
CA PHE A 76 10.79 -5.06 6.13
C PHE A 76 11.87 -5.41 7.16
N LEU A 77 11.45 -5.58 8.41
CA LEU A 77 12.29 -6.06 9.51
C LEU A 77 12.12 -7.57 9.69
N SER A 78 13.00 -8.34 9.04
CA SER A 78 12.93 -9.81 9.01
C SER A 78 12.86 -10.44 10.40
N ASP A 79 13.62 -9.90 11.35
CA ASP A 79 13.71 -10.48 12.70
C ASP A 79 12.38 -10.35 13.46
N LEU A 80 11.68 -9.22 13.33
CA LEU A 80 10.37 -9.03 13.95
C LEU A 80 9.33 -9.93 13.27
N PHE A 81 9.34 -9.95 11.93
CA PHE A 81 8.44 -10.76 11.13
C PHE A 81 8.54 -12.25 11.48
N PHE A 82 9.74 -12.84 11.46
CA PHE A 82 9.89 -14.27 11.71
C PHE A 82 9.62 -14.65 13.16
N LYS A 83 10.01 -13.81 14.14
CA LYS A 83 9.63 -14.00 15.55
C LYS A 83 8.11 -14.01 15.73
N PHE A 84 7.42 -13.08 15.08
CA PHE A 84 5.97 -13.02 15.12
C PHE A 84 5.34 -14.26 14.45
N ALA A 85 5.79 -14.64 13.26
CA ALA A 85 5.31 -15.82 12.56
C ALA A 85 5.50 -17.10 13.37
N GLU A 86 6.62 -17.25 14.10
CA GLU A 86 6.82 -18.33 15.06
C GLU A 86 5.81 -18.27 16.20
N ARG A 87 5.61 -17.10 16.81
CA ARG A 87 4.68 -16.88 17.92
C ARG A 87 3.24 -17.26 17.58
N VAL A 88 2.78 -16.95 16.37
CA VAL A 88 1.41 -17.25 15.92
C VAL A 88 1.28 -18.62 15.23
N GLY A 89 2.34 -19.43 15.23
CA GLY A 89 2.32 -20.80 14.69
C GLY A 89 2.27 -20.90 13.17
N LEU A 90 2.68 -19.84 12.45
CA LEU A 90 2.76 -19.80 10.99
C LEU A 90 4.15 -20.18 10.46
N ALA A 91 5.17 -20.19 11.32
CA ALA A 91 6.51 -20.63 10.96
C ALA A 91 6.55 -22.06 10.44
N ALA A 92 7.31 -22.25 9.36
CA ALA A 92 7.59 -23.54 8.77
C ALA A 92 9.08 -23.86 8.89
N TYR A 93 9.38 -25.15 8.98
CA TYR A 93 10.75 -25.62 9.18
C TYR A 93 11.09 -26.68 8.14
N LEU A 94 12.33 -26.68 7.69
CA LEU A 94 12.84 -27.62 6.70
C LEU A 94 12.75 -29.04 7.24
N LYS A 95 12.14 -29.93 6.45
CA LYS A 95 12.03 -31.37 6.80
C LYS A 95 13.30 -32.15 6.48
N PHE A 96 14.14 -31.63 5.59
CA PHE A 96 15.37 -32.25 5.13
C PHE A 96 16.45 -31.19 4.91
N THR A 97 17.71 -31.61 4.98
CA THR A 97 18.87 -30.74 4.75
C THR A 97 18.97 -30.37 3.26
N LEU A 98 19.12 -29.08 2.97
CA LEU A 98 19.21 -28.49 1.63
C LEU A 98 20.42 -27.54 1.58
N GLY A 99 21.50 -27.97 0.91
CA GLY A 99 22.72 -27.18 0.82
C GLY A 99 23.31 -26.84 2.19
N HIS A 100 23.33 -25.55 2.53
CA HIS A 100 23.83 -25.05 3.82
C HIS A 100 22.76 -25.02 4.93
N MET A 101 21.49 -25.28 4.62
CA MET A 101 20.40 -25.29 5.60
C MET A 101 20.12 -26.73 6.07
N LYS A 102 20.00 -26.93 7.38
CA LYS A 102 19.75 -28.26 7.98
C LYS A 102 18.26 -28.47 8.23
N ALA A 103 17.87 -29.74 8.31
CA ALA A 103 16.55 -30.08 8.82
C ALA A 103 16.31 -29.43 10.20
N GLY A 104 15.11 -28.89 10.41
CA GLY A 104 14.76 -28.11 11.59
C GLY A 104 15.14 -26.64 11.54
N ASN A 105 15.92 -26.17 10.54
CA ASN A 105 16.06 -24.73 10.30
C ASN A 105 14.74 -24.14 9.78
N LEU A 106 14.51 -22.85 10.08
CA LEU A 106 13.37 -22.10 9.57
C LEU A 106 13.38 -22.09 8.03
N ASP A 107 12.27 -22.49 7.45
CA ASP A 107 12.00 -22.36 6.02
C ASP A 107 11.37 -21.00 5.76
N ILE A 108 12.21 -20.04 5.38
CA ILE A 108 11.82 -18.65 5.14
C ILE A 108 10.73 -18.53 4.06
N PHE A 109 10.77 -19.35 3.00
CA PHE A 109 9.82 -19.26 1.88
C PHE A 109 8.46 -19.77 2.29
N GLU A 110 8.43 -20.97 2.84
CA GLU A 110 7.19 -21.58 3.30
C GLU A 110 6.56 -20.75 4.43
N THR A 111 7.37 -20.19 5.33
CA THR A 111 6.90 -19.29 6.39
C THR A 111 6.26 -18.03 5.79
N TRP A 112 6.92 -17.39 4.82
CA TRP A 112 6.38 -16.20 4.16
C TRP A 112 5.05 -16.52 3.47
N ILE A 113 4.96 -17.62 2.71
CA ILE A 113 3.73 -18.03 2.00
C ILE A 113 2.58 -18.26 2.98
N ARG A 114 2.81 -19.05 4.03
CA ARG A 114 1.78 -19.31 5.07
C ARG A 114 1.30 -18.03 5.71
N PHE A 115 2.23 -17.11 5.97
CA PHE A 115 1.91 -15.83 6.57
C PHE A 115 1.06 -14.97 5.66
N THR A 116 1.47 -14.80 4.40
CA THR A 116 0.73 -13.96 3.44
C THR A 116 -0.65 -14.55 3.16
N ASP A 117 -0.76 -15.87 3.05
CA ASP A 117 -2.05 -16.55 2.85
C ASP A 117 -2.96 -16.36 4.08
N TRP A 118 -2.43 -16.52 5.29
CA TRP A 118 -3.18 -16.27 6.52
C TRP A 118 -3.68 -14.83 6.60
N PHE A 119 -2.81 -13.85 6.33
CA PHE A 119 -3.17 -12.44 6.45
C PHE A 119 -4.15 -12.01 5.35
N GLU A 120 -3.98 -12.49 4.11
CA GLU A 120 -4.92 -12.23 3.02
C GLU A 120 -6.30 -12.81 3.32
N ASN A 121 -6.38 -14.01 3.89
CA ASN A 121 -7.65 -14.60 4.32
C ASN A 121 -8.30 -13.84 5.49
N LYS A 122 -7.50 -13.25 6.39
CA LYS A 122 -7.98 -12.48 7.55
C LYS A 122 -8.50 -11.09 7.13
N SER A 123 -7.74 -10.38 6.31
CA SER A 123 -7.94 -8.95 6.04
C SER A 123 -8.43 -8.64 4.61
N GLY A 124 -8.27 -9.57 3.67
CA GLY A 124 -8.44 -9.30 2.24
C GLY A 124 -7.31 -8.47 1.61
N LEU A 125 -6.24 -8.18 2.35
CA LEU A 125 -5.05 -7.49 1.85
C LEU A 125 -3.94 -8.47 1.52
N LYS A 126 -3.26 -8.20 0.41
CA LYS A 126 -2.11 -9.01 -0.02
C LYS A 126 -0.81 -8.34 0.40
N LEU A 127 -0.03 -9.04 1.20
CA LEU A 127 1.32 -8.61 1.56
C LEU A 127 2.31 -9.00 0.47
N ASP A 128 3.18 -8.06 0.12
CA ASP A 128 4.28 -8.28 -0.81
C ASP A 128 5.55 -7.62 -0.29
N LEU A 129 6.72 -8.15 -0.69
CA LEU A 129 8.01 -7.51 -0.47
C LEU A 129 8.43 -6.81 -1.76
N ILE A 130 8.36 -5.48 -1.77
CA ILE A 130 8.61 -4.67 -2.95
C ILE A 130 9.88 -3.85 -2.79
N LYS A 131 10.74 -3.87 -3.81
CA LYS A 131 11.85 -2.93 -3.93
C LYS A 131 11.30 -1.59 -4.40
N VAL A 132 11.55 -0.55 -3.62
CA VAL A 132 11.10 0.82 -3.89
C VAL A 132 12.27 1.71 -4.27
N TRP A 133 11.98 2.89 -4.82
CA TRP A 133 13.01 3.86 -5.18
C TRP A 133 13.64 4.47 -3.93
N GLY A 134 14.97 4.58 -3.89
CA GLY A 134 15.68 5.29 -2.82
C GLY A 134 15.85 4.52 -1.52
N HIS A 135 15.39 3.26 -1.44
CA HIS A 135 15.57 2.38 -0.28
C HIS A 135 16.30 1.10 -0.70
N ASP A 136 17.23 0.68 0.14
CA ASP A 136 17.98 -0.57 -0.04
C ASP A 136 17.23 -1.77 0.54
N VAL A 137 16.46 -1.53 1.61
CA VAL A 137 15.60 -2.53 2.25
C VAL A 137 14.26 -2.62 1.49
N PRO A 138 13.77 -3.83 1.20
CA PRO A 138 12.43 -4.01 0.64
C PRO A 138 11.36 -3.48 1.61
N ILE A 139 10.27 -2.95 1.05
CA ILE A 139 9.09 -2.55 1.81
C ILE A 139 8.14 -3.74 1.85
N MET A 140 7.64 -4.06 3.04
CA MET A 140 6.47 -4.92 3.22
C MET A 140 5.22 -4.08 2.98
N THR A 141 4.60 -4.30 1.82
CA THR A 141 3.50 -3.48 1.31
C THR A 141 2.16 -4.10 1.63
N VAL A 142 1.18 -3.29 1.99
CA VAL A 142 -0.20 -3.72 2.29
C VAL A 142 -1.17 -3.47 1.14
N PHE A 143 -0.96 -2.39 0.36
CA PHE A 143 -1.69 -2.10 -0.87
C PHE A 143 -0.98 -1.01 -1.69
N SER A 144 -1.40 -0.81 -2.93
CA SER A 144 -0.95 0.27 -3.82
C SER A 144 -1.96 1.40 -3.93
N ASN A 145 -1.52 2.54 -4.47
CA ASN A 145 -2.41 3.66 -4.76
C ASN A 145 -3.48 3.29 -5.80
N HIS A 146 -3.19 2.32 -6.68
CA HIS A 146 -4.16 1.81 -7.65
C HIS A 146 -5.29 1.01 -7.00
N GLU A 147 -5.11 0.59 -5.76
CA GLU A 147 -6.06 -0.22 -5.00
C GLU A 147 -6.84 0.61 -3.98
N ILE A 148 -6.49 1.88 -3.76
CA ILE A 148 -7.18 2.79 -2.81
C ILE A 148 -8.72 2.71 -2.92
N PRO A 149 -9.35 2.74 -4.11
CA PRO A 149 -10.82 2.75 -4.21
C PRO A 149 -11.51 1.52 -3.62
N ARG A 150 -10.79 0.40 -3.42
CA ARG A 150 -11.32 -0.83 -2.83
C ARG A 150 -10.85 -1.07 -1.39
N ILE A 151 -9.98 -0.24 -0.84
CA ILE A 151 -9.52 -0.37 0.54
C ILE A 151 -10.60 0.17 1.47
N THR A 152 -10.97 -0.63 2.46
CA THR A 152 -11.91 -0.22 3.51
C THR A 152 -11.17 0.19 4.78
N ASP A 153 -11.82 0.95 5.64
CA ASP A 153 -11.27 1.33 6.95
C ASP A 153 -10.89 0.11 7.79
N GLN A 154 -11.65 -0.99 7.69
CA GLN A 154 -11.35 -2.23 8.42
C GLN A 154 -10.06 -2.88 7.90
N MET A 155 -9.89 -2.97 6.58
CA MET A 155 -8.65 -3.51 5.99
C MET A 155 -7.44 -2.69 6.44
N TRP A 156 -7.56 -1.37 6.48
CA TRP A 156 -6.49 -0.49 6.96
C TRP A 156 -6.19 -0.71 8.45
N ARG A 157 -7.21 -0.85 9.30
CA ARG A 157 -7.02 -1.19 10.72
C ARG A 157 -6.35 -2.55 10.90
N ASP A 158 -6.75 -3.56 10.13
CA ASP A 158 -6.12 -4.89 10.19
C ASP A 158 -4.62 -4.83 9.85
N ALA A 159 -4.22 -3.93 8.94
CA ALA A 159 -2.82 -3.68 8.64
C ALA A 159 -2.07 -2.97 9.77
N CYS A 160 -2.69 -2.00 10.45
CA CYS A 160 -2.12 -1.36 11.63
C CYS A 160 -1.97 -2.36 12.79
N ASP A 161 -3.04 -3.09 13.10
CA ASP A 161 -3.06 -4.12 14.14
C ASP A 161 -1.96 -5.17 13.89
N LEU A 162 -1.71 -5.53 12.63
CA LEU A 162 -0.61 -6.44 12.29
C LEU A 162 0.76 -5.87 12.69
N LEU A 163 1.03 -4.59 12.46
CA LEU A 163 2.31 -3.97 12.82
C LEU A 163 2.47 -3.87 14.33
N ASP A 164 1.40 -3.50 15.03
CA ASP A 164 1.36 -3.45 16.50
C ASP A 164 1.59 -4.86 17.08
N ASP A 165 0.93 -5.87 16.52
CA ASP A 165 1.10 -7.29 16.88
C ASP A 165 2.51 -7.80 16.58
N MET A 166 3.23 -7.23 15.62
CA MET A 166 4.63 -7.56 15.33
C MET A 166 5.62 -6.76 16.19
N GLU A 167 5.12 -5.84 17.04
CA GLU A 167 5.92 -4.96 17.88
C GLU A 167 6.89 -4.10 17.05
N PHE A 168 6.41 -3.57 15.92
CA PHE A 168 7.19 -2.59 15.15
C PHE A 168 7.50 -1.37 16.03
N PRO A 169 8.76 -0.87 16.05
CA PRO A 169 9.09 0.33 16.79
C PRO A 169 8.35 1.57 16.24
N ASP A 170 8.06 2.54 17.11
CA ASP A 170 7.28 3.74 16.77
C ASP A 170 7.89 4.58 15.62
N GLU A 171 9.22 4.47 15.41
CA GLU A 171 9.90 5.12 14.29
C GLU A 171 9.59 4.48 12.93
N PHE A 172 9.05 3.26 12.89
CA PHE A 172 8.64 2.58 11.66
C PHE A 172 7.14 2.71 11.47
N GLN A 173 6.75 3.66 10.63
CA GLN A 173 5.34 3.92 10.33
C GLN A 173 4.99 3.48 8.91
N LEU A 174 3.69 3.27 8.67
CA LEU A 174 3.18 3.05 7.32
C LEU A 174 3.30 4.33 6.50
N GLU A 175 4.05 4.24 5.41
CA GLU A 175 4.31 5.35 4.49
C GLU A 175 4.06 4.94 3.04
N TRP A 176 3.93 5.95 2.19
CA TRP A 176 3.83 5.79 0.74
C TRP A 176 5.20 5.83 0.08
N TYR A 177 5.53 4.80 -0.68
CA TYR A 177 6.81 4.65 -1.38
C TYR A 177 6.61 4.61 -2.89
N LEU A 178 7.57 5.13 -3.64
CA LEU A 178 7.55 5.06 -5.10
C LEU A 178 8.10 3.70 -5.58
N ASP A 179 7.37 3.00 -6.46
CA ASP A 179 7.84 1.72 -6.99
C ASP A 179 9.16 1.87 -7.78
N ARG A 180 10.10 0.93 -7.61
CA ARG A 180 11.43 0.99 -8.24
C ARG A 180 11.39 0.72 -9.75
N ARG A 181 10.42 -0.04 -10.24
CA ARG A 181 10.30 -0.39 -11.67
C ARG A 181 10.01 0.85 -12.51
N LEU A 182 9.54 1.95 -11.88
CA LEU A 182 9.47 3.24 -12.55
C LEU A 182 10.84 3.78 -13.04
N ALA A 183 11.96 3.20 -12.61
CA ALA A 183 13.29 3.58 -13.09
C ALA A 183 13.69 2.95 -14.44
N SER A 184 13.05 1.84 -14.83
CA SER A 184 13.58 0.93 -15.86
C SER A 184 13.03 1.17 -17.27
N ASP A 185 11.83 1.75 -17.41
CA ASP A 185 11.10 1.81 -18.68
C ASP A 185 11.62 2.87 -19.68
N LEU A 186 12.75 3.52 -19.40
CA LEU A 186 13.41 4.47 -20.31
C LEU A 186 14.80 4.02 -20.80
N SER A 187 15.26 2.80 -20.47
CA SER A 187 16.59 2.31 -20.87
C SER A 187 16.57 1.21 -21.94
N SER A 188 15.42 0.77 -22.45
CA SER A 188 15.38 -0.35 -23.41
C SER A 188 14.49 -0.08 -24.63
N SER A 189 14.92 0.82 -25.49
CA SER A 189 14.93 0.48 -26.92
C SER A 189 16.26 -0.23 -27.19
N HIS A 190 16.17 -1.52 -27.53
CA HIS A 190 17.29 -2.44 -27.79
C HIS A 190 18.19 -2.78 -26.60
N ALA A 191 17.74 -3.70 -25.75
CA ALA A 191 18.61 -4.76 -25.22
C ALA A 191 17.76 -5.78 -24.46
N THR A 192 17.90 -7.05 -24.81
CA THR A 192 17.50 -8.19 -23.98
C THR A 192 18.14 -8.05 -22.60
N PRO A 193 17.39 -8.13 -21.49
CA PRO A 193 17.96 -7.91 -20.17
C PRO A 193 18.77 -9.13 -19.75
N VAL A 194 20.10 -9.01 -19.82
CA VAL A 194 21.02 -9.87 -19.07
C VAL A 194 21.07 -9.33 -17.65
N ILE A 195 20.42 -10.04 -16.73
CA ILE A 195 20.43 -9.74 -15.30
C ILE A 195 21.75 -10.25 -14.72
N PHE A 196 22.68 -9.34 -14.40
CA PHE A 196 23.75 -9.61 -13.45
C PHE A 196 23.27 -9.17 -12.06
N LEU A 197 23.10 -10.13 -11.16
CA LEU A 197 22.89 -9.91 -9.73
C LEU A 197 24.22 -10.21 -9.04
N THR A 198 24.80 -9.19 -8.41
CA THR A 198 25.91 -9.36 -7.48
C THR A 198 25.42 -10.05 -6.21
N SER A 199 26.31 -10.82 -5.59
CA SER A 199 26.06 -12.12 -4.93
C SER A 199 25.44 -12.10 -3.54
N GLU A 200 24.84 -11.02 -3.06
CA GLU A 200 24.28 -11.01 -1.71
C GLU A 200 22.87 -10.43 -1.75
N THR A 201 21.90 -11.21 -1.28
CA THR A 201 20.44 -10.93 -1.11
C THR A 201 19.51 -11.14 -2.32
N SER A 202 19.98 -11.42 -3.53
CA SER A 202 19.10 -11.45 -4.71
C SER A 202 18.72 -12.81 -5.32
N SER A 203 19.02 -13.95 -4.70
CA SER A 203 18.70 -15.27 -5.28
C SER A 203 17.32 -15.85 -4.94
N PHE A 204 16.45 -15.14 -4.22
CA PHE A 204 15.38 -15.82 -3.49
C PHE A 204 13.91 -15.51 -3.88
N LEU A 205 13.61 -14.49 -4.69
CA LEU A 205 12.21 -14.08 -4.89
C LEU A 205 11.74 -13.98 -6.36
N ARG A 206 12.40 -14.67 -7.30
CA ARG A 206 11.85 -14.84 -8.65
C ARG A 206 12.09 -16.25 -9.16
N THR A 207 11.09 -17.12 -8.99
CA THR A 207 10.51 -18.03 -10.01
C THR A 207 9.55 -19.00 -9.31
N ALA A 208 8.28 -18.61 -9.12
CA ALA A 208 7.20 -19.55 -8.78
C ALA A 208 5.82 -18.96 -9.13
N ARG A 209 5.64 -18.57 -10.40
CA ARG A 209 4.32 -18.60 -11.04
C ARG A 209 4.51 -19.26 -12.39
N TYR A 210 4.56 -20.58 -12.40
CA TYR A 210 4.12 -21.41 -13.52
C TYR A 210 4.04 -22.87 -13.03
N LYS A 211 2.90 -23.49 -13.35
CA LYS A 211 2.49 -24.90 -13.15
C LYS A 211 1.84 -25.21 -11.79
N ASN A 212 0.52 -25.34 -11.80
CA ASN A 212 -0.08 -26.67 -11.99
C ASN A 212 -1.43 -26.56 -12.70
N SER A 213 -1.52 -27.33 -13.77
CA SER A 213 -2.76 -27.93 -14.30
C SER A 213 -3.23 -29.05 -13.39
#